data_AF-A0A354FEE5-F1
#
_entry.id   AF-A0A354FEE5-F1
#
_cell.length_a   1.000
_cell.length_b   1.000
_cell.length_c   1.000
_cell.angle_alpha   90.00
_cell.angle_beta   90.00
_cell.angle_gamma   90.00
#
_symmetry.space_group_name_H-M   'P 1'
#
loop_
_entity.id
_entity.type
_entity.pdbx_description
1 polymer ?
#
loop_
_entity_poly.entity_id
_entity_poly.type
_entity_poly.pdbx_seq_one_letter_code
_entity_poly.pdbx_strand_id
1 'polypeptide(L)'
;GVALTLVKAGFRVVMTEIAQPTCVRRKVSFAEAIYEGEITVEGIRGTRAADFREALEIASEGQAAVIVDPRGETLKKYPPLIYIDAAMTKKNYGTSIDDAGIVIALGPGYEAGVDAHAVIETKRGSSIGRPLYQGTALPNTGIPGYVKGYTAERVLRSPAEGNFTGALNIGDPVNKGDIVGYVSGVPVKAAIKGTVRGLLKNGLTVSKGAKLGDIHPEVNREIVFSVTDKAWAIGKGVLEAISTLQEKSISDPKKFNQLIYEKLQDNQEHGRSGILYTLVEVPEHYAALSGAHLLVLQGGWVYGTLGSYSLDHKMIDRSKTLFSQLEPATDLTQVKLCLQDDESVAKVLEDPFLPQKKLIIFGAGHVSVSLVEMASLLGYQTVVVDDRQDLISKARFPKAHRLICAPFEEVFNDEFNLEINEMTSVVIVTRGHEYDLLCLRNSICSQACYIGMIGSRTKVNTNFSILLEEGISKKALERVAAPIGLDLGGQKPEEIALSIIAQMVALENGRTGTSLVRSIDDLLCQQAKL
;
A
#
# COMPACT_ATOMS: atom_id res chain seq x y z
N GLY A 1 -10.61 -13.69 13.84
CA GLY A 1 -11.73 -12.95 14.47
C GLY A 1 -11.95 -11.66 13.72
N VAL A 2 -11.27 -10.59 14.13
CA VAL A 2 -11.35 -9.26 13.49
C VAL A 2 -11.03 -9.30 12.00
N ALA A 3 -9.80 -9.68 11.62
CA ALA A 3 -9.39 -9.78 10.21
C ALA A 3 -10.37 -10.61 9.36
N LEU A 4 -10.78 -11.78 9.85
CA LEU A 4 -11.77 -12.64 9.18
C LEU A 4 -13.11 -11.93 8.95
N THR A 5 -13.58 -11.15 9.93
CA THR A 5 -14.85 -10.42 9.83
C THR A 5 -14.74 -9.30 8.80
N LEU A 6 -13.63 -8.55 8.82
CA LEU A 6 -13.40 -7.44 7.91
C LEU A 6 -13.24 -7.88 6.46
N VAL A 7 -12.46 -8.94 6.20
CA VAL A 7 -12.33 -9.52 4.85
C VAL A 7 -13.70 -10.00 4.34
N LYS A 8 -14.48 -10.69 5.17
CA LYS A 8 -15.86 -11.10 4.81
C LYS A 8 -16.79 -9.91 4.54
N ALA A 9 -16.52 -8.76 5.13
CA ALA A 9 -17.25 -7.51 4.90
C ALA A 9 -16.70 -6.70 3.70
N GLY A 10 -15.70 -7.21 2.98
CA GLY A 10 -15.13 -6.58 1.78
C GLY A 10 -13.96 -5.62 2.03
N PHE A 11 -13.45 -5.52 3.26
CA PHE A 11 -12.29 -4.69 3.54
C PHE A 11 -11.00 -5.36 3.07
N ARG A 12 -10.09 -4.55 2.51
CA ARG A 12 -8.70 -4.96 2.26
C ARG A 12 -7.96 -4.97 3.59
N VAL A 13 -7.53 -6.15 4.06
CA VAL A 13 -6.91 -6.31 5.37
C VAL A 13 -5.42 -6.63 5.22
N VAL A 14 -4.59 -5.73 5.74
CA VAL A 14 -3.16 -5.96 5.96
C VAL A 14 -2.92 -6.09 7.47
N MET A 15 -2.29 -7.19 7.88
CA MET A 15 -1.91 -7.46 9.26
C MET A 15 -0.40 -7.35 9.41
N THR A 16 0.04 -6.65 10.46
CA THR A 16 1.44 -6.66 10.89
C THR A 16 1.62 -7.69 12.00
N GLU A 17 2.73 -8.43 11.97
CA GLU A 17 3.03 -9.45 12.96
C GLU A 17 4.55 -9.53 13.23
N ILE A 18 4.95 -10.08 14.38
CA ILE A 18 6.36 -10.36 14.66
C ILE A 18 6.87 -11.57 13.85
N ALA A 19 8.19 -11.67 13.67
CA ALA A 19 8.81 -12.76 12.90
C ALA A 19 8.57 -14.16 13.49
N GLN A 20 8.24 -14.23 14.78
CA GLN A 20 7.97 -15.46 15.51
C GLN A 20 6.65 -15.36 16.29
N PRO A 21 5.49 -15.41 15.59
CA PRO A 21 4.19 -15.24 16.22
C PRO A 21 3.94 -16.25 17.36
N THR A 22 3.38 -15.77 18.47
CA THR A 22 3.15 -16.59 19.67
C THR A 22 1.71 -17.10 19.82
N CYS A 23 0.91 -17.03 18.75
CA CYS A 23 -0.47 -17.47 18.78
C CYS A 23 -0.57 -18.99 19.01
N VAL A 24 -1.30 -19.41 20.05
CA VAL A 24 -1.44 -20.85 20.35
C VAL A 24 -2.51 -21.52 19.49
N ARG A 25 -3.56 -20.78 19.07
CA ARG A 25 -4.64 -21.32 18.23
C ARG A 25 -4.32 -21.14 16.75
N ARG A 26 -3.24 -21.79 16.33
CA ARG A 26 -2.62 -21.62 15.00
C ARG A 26 -3.56 -21.99 13.85
N LYS A 27 -4.42 -23.00 14.03
CA LYS A 27 -5.39 -23.45 13.00
C LYS A 27 -6.51 -22.45 12.68
N VAL A 28 -6.63 -21.36 13.43
CA VAL A 28 -7.62 -20.30 13.23
C VAL A 28 -7.00 -18.90 13.36
N SER A 29 -5.72 -18.77 13.04
CA SER A 29 -4.96 -17.52 13.14
C SER A 29 -4.18 -17.27 11.85
N PHE A 30 -4.41 -16.12 11.22
CA PHE A 30 -3.66 -15.72 10.01
C PHE A 30 -2.16 -15.56 10.27
N ALA A 31 -1.75 -15.33 11.51
CA ALA A 31 -0.34 -15.28 11.88
C ALA A 31 0.43 -16.58 11.54
N GLU A 32 -0.24 -17.72 11.36
CA GLU A 32 0.42 -18.96 10.91
C GLU A 32 1.02 -18.83 9.50
N ALA A 33 0.51 -17.90 8.67
CA ALA A 33 1.08 -17.61 7.35
C ALA A 33 2.55 -17.16 7.44
N ILE A 34 2.98 -16.54 8.56
CA ILE A 34 4.39 -16.20 8.76
C ILE A 34 5.28 -17.46 8.73
N TYR A 35 4.79 -18.58 9.23
CA TYR A 35 5.51 -19.86 9.25
C TYR A 35 5.32 -20.67 7.98
N GLU A 36 4.08 -20.79 7.49
CA GLU A 36 3.71 -21.73 6.41
C GLU A 36 3.60 -21.06 5.03
N GLY A 37 3.78 -19.73 4.95
CA GLY A 37 3.54 -18.93 3.75
C GLY A 37 2.05 -18.60 3.55
N GLU A 38 1.16 -19.53 3.82
CA GLU A 38 -0.29 -19.35 3.70
C GLU A 38 -1.10 -20.15 4.73
N ILE A 39 -2.34 -19.73 4.98
CA ILE A 39 -3.33 -20.47 5.77
C ILE A 39 -4.74 -20.12 5.33
N THR A 40 -5.67 -21.08 5.38
CA THR A 40 -7.11 -20.82 5.21
C THR A 40 -7.81 -20.88 6.56
N VAL A 41 -8.53 -19.81 6.91
CA VAL A 41 -9.35 -19.73 8.13
C VAL A 41 -10.80 -19.48 7.72
N GLU A 42 -11.68 -20.45 7.95
CA GLU A 42 -13.12 -20.40 7.63
C GLU A 42 -13.43 -19.82 6.23
N GLY A 43 -12.73 -20.35 5.23
CA GLY A 43 -12.92 -20.02 3.82
C GLY A 43 -12.14 -18.79 3.32
N ILE A 44 -11.51 -18.03 4.21
CA ILE A 44 -10.66 -16.90 3.82
C ILE A 44 -9.20 -17.33 3.85
N ARG A 45 -8.49 -17.09 2.73
CA ARG A 45 -7.05 -17.29 2.64
C ARG A 45 -6.33 -16.11 3.30
N GLY A 46 -5.28 -16.41 4.07
CA GLY A 46 -4.30 -15.44 4.53
C GLY A 46 -2.92 -15.82 4.06
N THR A 47 -2.17 -14.83 3.58
CA THR A 47 -0.93 -15.04 2.83
C THR A 47 0.15 -14.11 3.35
N ARG A 48 1.36 -14.62 3.50
CA ARG A 48 2.52 -13.84 3.91
C ARG A 48 2.99 -12.96 2.75
N ALA A 49 3.17 -11.68 3.02
CA ALA A 49 3.78 -10.73 2.10
C ALA A 49 5.23 -10.42 2.52
N ALA A 50 6.09 -10.18 1.54
CA ALA A 50 7.47 -9.74 1.75
C ALA A 50 7.54 -8.25 2.09
N ASP A 51 6.67 -7.43 1.49
CA ASP A 51 6.58 -6.01 1.73
C ASP A 51 5.12 -5.50 1.67
N PHE A 52 4.95 -4.19 1.90
CA PHE A 52 3.62 -3.57 1.94
C PHE A 52 2.93 -3.52 0.57
N ARG A 53 3.68 -3.47 -0.53
CA ARG A 53 3.10 -3.45 -1.88
C ARG A 53 2.48 -4.81 -2.19
N GLU A 54 3.23 -5.88 -1.96
CA GLU A 54 2.73 -7.25 -2.13
C GLU A 54 1.54 -7.52 -1.20
N ALA A 55 1.58 -7.01 0.03
CA ALA A 55 0.46 -7.16 0.96
C ALA A 55 -0.84 -6.54 0.46
N LEU A 56 -0.76 -5.44 -0.29
CA LEU A 56 -1.95 -4.80 -0.86
C LEU A 56 -2.48 -5.55 -2.07
N GLU A 57 -1.59 -6.10 -2.90
CA GLU A 57 -1.98 -6.97 -4.01
C GLU A 57 -2.77 -8.18 -3.46
N ILE A 58 -2.23 -8.86 -2.44
CA ILE A 58 -2.91 -9.94 -1.72
C ILE A 58 -4.25 -9.48 -1.14
N ALA A 59 -4.28 -8.34 -0.45
CA ALA A 59 -5.51 -7.84 0.18
C ALA A 59 -6.58 -7.43 -0.85
N SER A 60 -6.17 -7.00 -2.05
CA SER A 60 -7.08 -6.63 -3.15
C SER A 60 -7.83 -7.82 -3.74
N GLU A 61 -7.30 -9.03 -3.59
CA GLU A 61 -7.93 -10.29 -4.01
C GLU A 61 -8.91 -10.84 -2.96
N GLY A 62 -9.22 -10.07 -1.91
CA GLY A 62 -10.09 -10.53 -0.82
C GLY A 62 -9.43 -11.52 0.13
N GLN A 63 -8.10 -11.52 0.20
CA GLN A 63 -7.31 -12.30 1.16
C GLN A 63 -6.88 -11.44 2.36
N ALA A 64 -6.45 -12.08 3.45
CA ALA A 64 -5.78 -11.40 4.56
C ALA A 64 -4.25 -11.40 4.37
N ALA A 65 -3.65 -10.26 4.08
CA ALA A 65 -2.20 -10.17 3.97
C ALA A 65 -1.54 -10.08 5.34
N VAL A 66 -0.39 -10.74 5.52
CA VAL A 66 0.37 -10.73 6.77
C VAL A 66 1.83 -10.38 6.50
N ILE A 67 2.31 -9.28 7.10
CA ILE A 67 3.68 -8.78 6.96
C ILE A 67 4.42 -8.94 8.27
N VAL A 68 5.71 -9.29 8.20
CA VAL A 68 6.61 -9.24 9.35
C VAL A 68 7.01 -7.78 9.62
N ASP A 69 6.49 -7.19 10.68
CA ASP A 69 6.78 -5.82 11.09
C ASP A 69 6.80 -5.70 12.62
N PRO A 70 7.89 -6.13 13.28
CA PRO A 70 7.97 -6.14 14.73
C PRO A 70 8.08 -4.73 15.35
N ARG A 71 8.31 -3.69 14.55
CA ARG A 71 8.52 -2.30 15.01
C ARG A 71 7.37 -1.36 14.64
N GLY A 72 6.37 -1.84 13.91
CA GLY A 72 5.26 -1.01 13.43
C GLY A 72 5.70 0.05 12.42
N GLU A 73 6.75 -0.20 11.64
CA GLU A 73 7.27 0.73 10.63
C GLU A 73 6.27 0.92 9.47
N THR A 74 5.46 -0.10 9.18
CA THR A 74 4.44 -0.08 8.12
C THR A 74 3.41 1.00 8.38
N LEU A 75 2.91 1.12 9.61
CA LEU A 75 1.92 2.13 10.00
C LEU A 75 2.45 3.55 9.78
N LYS A 76 3.72 3.80 10.14
CA LYS A 76 4.34 5.12 10.00
C LYS A 76 4.58 5.49 8.54
N LYS A 77 5.04 4.54 7.74
CA LYS A 77 5.35 4.77 6.32
C LYS A 77 4.08 4.83 5.47
N TYR A 78 3.05 4.10 5.86
CA TYR A 78 1.80 3.95 5.12
C TYR A 78 0.59 4.03 6.07
N PRO A 79 0.28 5.22 6.61
CA PRO A 79 -0.84 5.36 7.54
C PRO A 79 -2.17 5.00 6.87
N PRO A 80 -2.93 4.03 7.41
CA PRO A 80 -4.20 3.62 6.84
C PRO A 80 -5.32 4.56 7.27
N LEU A 81 -6.48 4.43 6.60
CA LEU A 81 -7.70 5.10 7.03
C LEU A 81 -8.22 4.54 8.36
N ILE A 82 -8.10 3.22 8.53
CA ILE A 82 -8.55 2.49 9.70
C ILE A 82 -7.35 1.72 10.25
N TYR A 83 -6.94 2.04 11.47
CA TYR A 83 -5.97 1.29 12.24
C TYR A 83 -6.67 0.54 13.39
N ILE A 84 -6.35 -0.74 13.55
CA ILE A 84 -6.88 -1.56 14.63
C ILE A 84 -5.73 -2.15 15.40
N ASP A 85 -5.55 -1.70 16.65
CA ASP A 85 -4.61 -2.34 17.57
C ASP A 85 -5.23 -3.63 18.13
N ALA A 86 -4.85 -4.74 17.49
CA ALA A 86 -5.26 -6.09 17.84
C ALA A 86 -4.19 -6.87 18.63
N ALA A 87 -3.13 -6.21 19.12
CA ALA A 87 -2.02 -6.90 19.80
C ALA A 87 -2.42 -7.49 21.16
N MET A 88 -3.51 -6.98 21.77
CA MET A 88 -4.07 -7.45 23.05
C MET A 88 -3.02 -7.55 24.18
N THR A 89 -2.07 -6.63 24.19
CA THR A 89 -0.97 -6.55 25.16
C THR A 89 -1.43 -6.10 26.55
N LYS A 90 -2.67 -5.59 26.66
CA LYS A 90 -3.31 -5.04 27.86
C LYS A 90 -2.67 -3.74 28.37
N LYS A 91 -1.83 -3.12 27.54
CA LYS A 91 -1.16 -1.84 27.79
C LYS A 91 -0.92 -1.14 26.45
N ASN A 92 -1.15 0.16 26.40
CA ASN A 92 -0.75 0.95 25.25
C ASN A 92 0.79 1.01 25.12
N TYR A 93 1.33 0.62 23.96
CA TYR A 93 2.76 0.66 23.64
C TYR A 93 3.11 1.76 22.61
N GLY A 94 2.22 2.71 22.40
CA GLY A 94 2.43 3.84 21.48
C GLY A 94 1.31 4.05 20.46
N THR A 95 0.22 3.30 20.57
CA THR A 95 -1.01 3.55 19.80
C THR A 95 -1.58 4.91 20.19
N SER A 96 -1.83 5.74 19.19
CA SER A 96 -2.39 7.09 19.34
C SER A 96 -3.68 7.20 18.57
N ILE A 97 -4.60 8.05 19.06
CA ILE A 97 -5.83 8.41 18.34
C ILE A 97 -5.55 9.11 16.99
N ASP A 98 -4.32 9.55 16.78
CA ASP A 98 -3.86 10.21 15.55
C ASP A 98 -3.17 9.27 14.54
N ASP A 99 -3.02 7.98 14.86
CA ASP A 99 -2.34 7.01 13.98
C ASP A 99 -3.08 6.72 12.66
N ALA A 100 -4.38 7.02 12.62
CA ALA A 100 -5.25 6.85 11.45
C ALA A 100 -6.51 7.71 11.59
N GLY A 101 -7.28 7.83 10.52
CA GLY A 101 -8.60 8.48 10.56
C GLY A 101 -9.55 7.82 11.56
N ILE A 102 -9.55 6.50 11.61
CA ILE A 102 -10.22 5.68 12.63
C ILE A 102 -9.18 4.80 13.31
N VAL A 103 -9.15 4.85 14.64
CA VAL A 103 -8.26 4.06 15.49
C VAL A 103 -9.11 3.29 16.46
N ILE A 104 -9.02 1.97 16.41
CA ILE A 104 -9.79 1.07 17.27
C ILE A 104 -8.82 0.19 18.05
N ALA A 105 -8.96 0.14 19.37
CA ALA A 105 -8.15 -0.75 20.21
C ALA A 105 -8.98 -1.90 20.78
N LEU A 106 -8.35 -3.06 20.99
CA LEU A 106 -9.03 -4.25 21.52
C LEU A 106 -8.68 -4.50 22.99
N GLY A 107 -9.70 -4.39 23.85
CA GLY A 107 -9.63 -4.80 25.25
C GLY A 107 -8.97 -3.76 26.17
N PRO A 108 -8.60 -4.17 27.40
CA PRO A 108 -8.08 -3.24 28.40
C PRO A 108 -6.71 -2.69 28.01
N GLY A 109 -6.31 -1.59 28.65
CA GLY A 109 -5.01 -0.94 28.42
C GLY A 109 -5.05 0.27 27.47
N TYR A 110 -6.25 0.61 27.00
CA TYR A 110 -6.55 1.76 26.15
C TYR A 110 -7.80 2.47 26.67
N GLU A 111 -7.87 3.77 26.44
CA GLU A 111 -9.00 4.65 26.74
C GLU A 111 -9.59 5.24 25.46
N ALA A 112 -10.88 4.96 25.23
CA ALA A 112 -11.63 5.53 24.12
C ALA A 112 -11.82 7.04 24.33
N GLY A 113 -11.55 7.82 23.28
CA GLY A 113 -11.50 9.28 23.31
C GLY A 113 -10.13 9.86 23.69
N VAL A 114 -9.16 9.02 24.05
CA VAL A 114 -7.78 9.43 24.39
C VAL A 114 -6.77 8.68 23.53
N ASP A 115 -6.67 7.36 23.68
CA ASP A 115 -5.73 6.51 22.93
C ASP A 115 -6.28 6.05 21.58
N ALA A 116 -7.61 5.96 21.47
CA ALA A 116 -8.30 5.43 20.29
C ALA A 116 -9.70 6.06 20.16
N HIS A 117 -10.25 6.06 18.96
CA HIS A 117 -11.62 6.52 18.69
C HIS A 117 -12.68 5.56 19.26
N ALA A 118 -12.36 4.27 19.32
CA ALA A 118 -13.17 3.29 20.04
C ALA A 118 -12.31 2.20 20.68
N VAL A 119 -12.78 1.65 21.80
CA VAL A 119 -12.21 0.47 22.46
C VAL A 119 -13.25 -0.64 22.48
N ILE A 120 -12.90 -1.83 21.98
CA ILE A 120 -13.80 -2.98 21.96
C ILE A 120 -13.67 -3.79 23.25
N GLU A 121 -14.79 -4.06 23.92
CA GLU A 121 -14.81 -4.92 25.09
C GLU A 121 -14.45 -6.37 24.72
N THR A 122 -13.48 -6.97 25.42
CA THR A 122 -12.98 -8.33 25.16
C THR A 122 -13.22 -9.30 26.32
N LYS A 123 -13.64 -8.83 27.49
CA LYS A 123 -14.00 -9.66 28.64
C LYS A 123 -15.27 -10.45 28.33
N ARG A 124 -15.27 -11.73 28.72
CA ARG A 124 -16.47 -12.57 28.58
C ARG A 124 -17.56 -12.08 29.52
N GLY A 125 -18.76 -11.94 29.00
CA GLY A 125 -19.93 -11.41 29.71
C GLY A 125 -20.95 -10.89 28.71
N SER A 126 -21.98 -10.21 29.21
CA SER A 126 -23.05 -9.61 28.38
C SER A 126 -22.56 -8.48 27.47
N SER A 127 -21.41 -7.86 27.78
CA SER A 127 -20.85 -6.73 27.03
C SER A 127 -19.77 -7.11 26.01
N ILE A 128 -19.49 -8.40 25.81
CA ILE A 128 -18.40 -8.81 24.91
C ILE A 128 -18.63 -8.32 23.48
N GLY A 129 -17.58 -7.75 22.88
CA GLY A 129 -17.65 -7.16 21.54
C GLY A 129 -18.31 -5.80 21.49
N ARG A 130 -18.85 -5.27 22.60
CA ARG A 130 -19.45 -3.94 22.60
C ARG A 130 -18.38 -2.86 22.33
N PRO A 131 -18.61 -1.93 21.39
CA PRO A 131 -17.74 -0.78 21.22
C PRO A 131 -17.99 0.26 22.33
N LEU A 132 -16.90 0.78 22.89
CA LEU A 132 -16.88 1.91 23.81
C LEU A 132 -16.30 3.12 23.07
N TYR A 133 -17.00 4.24 23.10
CA TYR A 133 -16.55 5.50 22.47
C TYR A 133 -15.99 6.50 23.49
N GLN A 134 -16.12 6.19 24.78
CA GLN A 134 -15.50 6.92 25.90
C GLN A 134 -15.12 5.92 26.99
N GLY A 135 -14.00 6.17 27.66
CA GLY A 135 -13.52 5.36 28.78
C GLY A 135 -12.86 4.04 28.38
N THR A 136 -12.66 3.13 29.34
CA THR A 136 -11.82 1.93 29.17
C THR A 136 -12.62 0.63 29.19
N ALA A 137 -12.15 -0.40 28.46
CA ALA A 137 -12.68 -1.77 28.61
C ALA A 137 -12.38 -2.36 30.00
N LEU A 138 -13.14 -3.39 30.39
CA LEU A 138 -13.00 -4.02 31.70
C LEU A 138 -11.60 -4.61 31.92
N PRO A 139 -11.02 -4.48 33.14
CA PRO A 139 -9.69 -5.00 33.44
C PRO A 139 -9.55 -6.50 33.18
N ASN A 140 -8.35 -6.91 32.75
CA ASN A 140 -8.02 -8.31 32.58
C ASN A 140 -8.02 -9.04 33.94
N THR A 141 -8.94 -10.00 34.11
CA THR A 141 -9.05 -10.78 35.35
C THR A 141 -7.97 -11.85 35.51
N GLY A 142 -7.23 -12.19 34.44
CA GLY A 142 -6.22 -13.26 34.45
C GLY A 142 -6.79 -14.68 34.51
N ILE A 143 -8.09 -14.83 34.77
CA ILE A 143 -8.79 -16.11 34.86
C ILE A 143 -9.26 -16.56 33.47
N PRO A 144 -8.85 -17.74 32.98
CA PRO A 144 -9.34 -18.26 31.71
C PRO A 144 -10.85 -18.49 31.73
N GLY A 145 -11.52 -18.18 30.62
CA GLY A 145 -12.96 -18.38 30.51
C GLY A 145 -13.39 -19.84 30.68
N TYR A 146 -14.55 -20.02 31.31
CA TYR A 146 -15.23 -21.30 31.51
C TYR A 146 -15.58 -21.98 30.19
N VAL A 147 -15.27 -23.27 30.08
CA VAL A 147 -15.65 -24.12 28.95
C VAL A 147 -16.01 -25.50 29.51
N LYS A 148 -17.29 -25.90 29.41
CA LYS A 148 -17.80 -27.24 29.80
C LYS A 148 -17.24 -27.77 31.14
N GLY A 149 -17.24 -26.94 32.19
CA GLY A 149 -16.81 -27.34 33.54
C GLY A 149 -15.38 -26.96 33.92
N TYR A 150 -14.56 -26.44 33.00
CA TYR A 150 -13.13 -26.18 33.23
C TYR A 150 -12.73 -24.73 32.97
N THR A 151 -11.75 -24.21 33.71
CA THR A 151 -11.22 -22.85 33.57
C THR A 151 -9.70 -22.87 33.40
N ALA A 152 -8.93 -22.81 34.48
CA ALA A 152 -7.47 -22.76 34.47
C ALA A 152 -6.84 -24.10 34.06
N GLU A 153 -7.50 -25.21 34.38
CA GLU A 153 -7.05 -26.59 34.15
C GLU A 153 -6.89 -26.90 32.66
N ARG A 154 -7.61 -26.19 31.79
CA ARG A 154 -7.54 -26.40 30.35
C ARG A 154 -6.35 -25.70 29.70
N VAL A 155 -5.66 -24.81 30.42
CA VAL A 155 -4.56 -23.99 29.86
C VAL A 155 -3.23 -24.67 30.14
N LEU A 156 -2.47 -24.94 29.07
CA LEU A 156 -1.13 -25.47 29.18
C LEU A 156 -0.17 -24.33 29.51
N ARG A 157 0.59 -24.47 30.60
CA ARG A 157 1.56 -23.47 31.05
C ARG A 157 2.96 -24.05 31.11
N SER A 158 3.95 -23.21 30.82
CA SER A 158 5.35 -23.61 30.85
C SER A 158 5.82 -23.94 32.27
N PRO A 159 6.38 -25.13 32.53
CA PRO A 159 6.91 -25.49 33.85
C PRO A 159 8.28 -24.82 34.13
N ALA A 160 8.99 -24.41 33.07
CA ALA A 160 10.33 -23.85 33.13
C ALA A 160 10.52 -22.74 32.09
N GLU A 161 11.70 -22.11 32.08
CA GLU A 161 12.13 -21.24 30.98
C GLU A 161 12.89 -22.06 29.93
N GLY A 162 12.70 -21.72 28.65
CA GLY A 162 13.47 -22.28 27.55
C GLY A 162 12.65 -22.62 26.31
N ASN A 163 13.17 -23.50 25.46
CA ASN A 163 12.55 -23.80 24.16
C ASN A 163 11.43 -24.82 24.30
N PHE A 164 10.28 -24.50 23.72
CA PHE A 164 9.13 -25.39 23.66
C PHE A 164 9.24 -26.39 22.50
N THR A 165 8.89 -27.65 22.75
CA THR A 165 8.77 -28.70 21.73
C THR A 165 7.51 -29.52 22.01
N GLY A 166 6.55 -29.49 21.09
CA GLY A 166 5.33 -30.29 21.15
C GLY A 166 5.62 -31.78 20.93
N ALA A 167 5.05 -32.62 21.79
CA ALA A 167 5.00 -34.08 21.62
C ALA A 167 3.68 -34.51 20.96
N LEU A 168 2.65 -33.69 21.09
CA LEU A 168 1.35 -33.83 20.42
C LEU A 168 1.12 -32.67 19.45
N ASN A 169 0.18 -32.85 18.52
CA ASN A 169 -0.26 -31.87 17.55
C ASN A 169 -1.62 -31.27 17.94
N ILE A 170 -1.92 -30.09 17.37
CA ILE A 170 -3.27 -29.52 17.45
C ILE A 170 -4.25 -30.47 16.76
N GLY A 171 -5.31 -30.84 17.47
CA GLY A 171 -6.32 -31.81 17.03
C GLY A 171 -6.18 -33.20 17.65
N ASP A 172 -5.04 -33.50 18.29
CA ASP A 172 -4.83 -34.80 18.91
C ASP A 172 -5.69 -34.96 20.17
N PRO A 173 -6.26 -36.15 20.42
CA PRO A 173 -6.90 -36.48 21.68
C PRO A 173 -5.85 -36.61 22.78
N VAL A 174 -6.22 -36.26 24.01
CA VAL A 174 -5.33 -36.31 25.17
C VAL A 174 -6.10 -36.71 26.42
N ASN A 175 -5.49 -37.52 27.30
CA ASN A 175 -5.98 -37.84 28.63
C ASN A 175 -5.24 -37.03 29.69
N LYS A 176 -5.84 -36.92 30.88
CA LYS A 176 -5.19 -36.29 32.03
C LYS A 176 -3.91 -37.06 32.37
N GLY A 177 -2.78 -36.35 32.47
CA GLY A 177 -1.46 -36.91 32.77
C GLY A 177 -0.57 -37.12 31.55
N ASP A 178 -1.14 -37.16 30.34
CA ASP A 178 -0.39 -37.34 29.10
C ASP A 178 0.56 -36.17 28.86
N ILE A 179 1.71 -36.47 28.25
CA ILE A 179 2.71 -35.46 27.89
C ILE A 179 2.30 -34.80 26.58
N VAL A 180 2.06 -33.49 26.62
CA VAL A 180 1.70 -32.68 25.45
C VAL A 180 2.94 -32.11 24.75
N GLY A 181 4.03 -31.93 25.50
CA GLY A 181 5.30 -31.43 24.99
C GLY A 181 6.33 -31.24 26.10
N TYR A 182 7.41 -30.54 25.79
CA TYR A 182 8.54 -30.30 26.67
C TYR A 182 8.96 -28.83 26.60
N VAL A 183 9.51 -28.32 27.70
CA VAL A 183 10.25 -27.05 27.73
C VAL A 183 11.61 -27.31 28.35
N SER A 184 12.68 -27.16 27.56
CA SER A 184 14.05 -27.52 27.98
C SER A 184 14.14 -28.92 28.64
N GLY A 185 13.47 -29.91 28.04
CA GLY A 185 13.42 -31.29 28.55
C GLY A 185 12.44 -31.53 29.71
N VAL A 186 11.83 -30.49 30.29
CA VAL A 186 10.83 -30.64 31.36
C VAL A 186 9.45 -30.93 30.74
N PRO A 187 8.77 -32.04 31.12
CA PRO A 187 7.51 -32.44 30.49
C PRO A 187 6.35 -31.53 30.88
N VAL A 188 5.54 -31.15 29.87
CA VAL A 188 4.28 -30.43 29.99
C VAL A 188 3.14 -31.43 29.95
N LYS A 189 2.41 -31.60 31.05
CA LYS A 189 1.34 -32.60 31.17
C LYS A 189 -0.05 -31.97 31.00
N ALA A 190 -0.97 -32.72 30.41
CA ALA A 190 -2.39 -32.36 30.34
C ALA A 190 -3.05 -32.50 31.72
N ALA A 191 -3.76 -31.47 32.18
CA ALA A 191 -4.51 -31.53 33.45
C ALA A 191 -5.94 -32.05 33.28
N ILE A 192 -6.44 -32.15 32.05
CA ILE A 192 -7.78 -32.63 31.71
C ILE A 192 -7.73 -33.56 30.49
N LYS A 193 -8.76 -34.41 30.34
CA LYS A 193 -9.03 -35.15 29.10
C LYS A 193 -9.67 -34.20 28.07
N GLY A 194 -9.38 -34.40 26.79
CA GLY A 194 -9.97 -33.62 25.71
C GLY A 194 -9.23 -33.69 24.38
N THR A 195 -9.31 -32.61 23.59
CA THR A 195 -8.52 -32.40 22.37
C THR A 195 -7.53 -31.25 22.57
N VAL A 196 -6.29 -31.41 22.14
CA VAL A 196 -5.31 -30.30 22.09
C VAL A 196 -5.80 -29.27 21.09
N ARG A 197 -6.39 -28.17 21.57
CA ARG A 197 -7.06 -27.16 20.75
C ARG A 197 -6.09 -26.11 20.22
N GLY A 198 -5.11 -25.76 21.03
CA GLY A 198 -4.08 -24.80 20.68
C GLY A 198 -2.76 -25.26 21.26
N LEU A 199 -1.69 -25.03 20.50
CA LEU A 199 -0.32 -25.32 20.89
C LEU A 199 0.62 -24.34 20.19
N LEU A 200 1.58 -23.82 20.94
CA LEU A 200 2.64 -22.94 20.45
C LEU A 200 3.46 -23.65 19.36
N LYS A 201 4.11 -22.89 18.47
CA LYS A 201 5.02 -23.46 17.47
C LYS A 201 6.27 -24.05 18.16
N ASN A 202 6.77 -25.16 17.64
CA ASN A 202 8.02 -25.75 18.13
C ASN A 202 9.20 -24.79 17.91
N GLY A 203 10.14 -24.78 18.85
CA GLY A 203 11.36 -23.98 18.79
C GLY A 203 11.24 -22.58 19.40
N LEU A 204 10.04 -22.15 19.82
CA LEU A 204 9.85 -20.86 20.48
C LEU A 204 10.37 -20.88 21.92
N THR A 205 11.12 -19.85 22.30
CA THR A 205 11.57 -19.62 23.66
C THR A 205 10.45 -19.04 24.50
N VAL A 206 10.22 -19.61 25.69
CA VAL A 206 9.14 -19.22 26.59
C VAL A 206 9.66 -19.03 28.01
N SER A 207 9.05 -18.11 28.76
CA SER A 207 9.29 -17.96 30.20
C SER A 207 8.47 -18.94 31.02
N LYS A 208 8.88 -19.18 32.26
CA LYS A 208 8.11 -20.00 33.21
C LYS A 208 6.70 -19.42 33.40
N GLY A 209 5.68 -20.27 33.31
CA GLY A 209 4.27 -19.90 33.42
C GLY A 209 3.63 -19.34 32.15
N ALA A 210 4.42 -19.11 31.08
CA ALA A 210 3.92 -18.68 29.78
C ALA A 210 2.87 -19.66 29.23
N LYS A 211 1.91 -19.14 28.47
CA LYS A 211 0.84 -19.96 27.88
C LYS A 211 1.40 -20.71 26.67
N LEU A 212 1.41 -22.04 26.76
CA LEU A 212 1.86 -22.93 25.68
C LEU A 212 0.73 -23.39 24.77
N GLY A 213 -0.50 -23.42 25.28
CA GLY A 213 -1.62 -24.02 24.56
C GLY A 213 -2.90 -24.05 25.38
N ASP A 214 -3.92 -24.68 24.82
CA ASP A 214 -5.14 -25.00 25.53
C ASP A 214 -5.77 -26.31 25.04
N ILE A 215 -6.38 -27.04 25.97
CA ILE A 215 -7.16 -28.25 25.70
C ILE A 215 -8.64 -27.88 25.67
N HIS A 216 -9.39 -28.45 24.73
CA HIS A 216 -10.84 -28.42 24.74
C HIS A 216 -11.36 -29.68 25.44
N PRO A 217 -12.28 -29.60 26.43
CA PRO A 217 -12.72 -30.77 27.18
C PRO A 217 -13.42 -31.85 26.34
N GLU A 218 -13.95 -31.48 25.18
CA GLU A 218 -14.54 -32.41 24.22
C GLU A 218 -13.48 -33.00 23.31
N VAL A 219 -13.53 -34.33 23.14
CA VAL A 219 -12.70 -35.05 22.18
C VAL A 219 -13.33 -34.95 20.80
N ASN A 220 -12.97 -33.91 20.07
CA ASN A 220 -13.50 -33.62 18.74
C ASN A 220 -12.46 -32.81 17.95
N ARG A 221 -11.96 -33.41 16.86
CA ARG A 221 -10.90 -32.82 16.04
C ARG A 221 -11.36 -31.55 15.31
N GLU A 222 -12.64 -31.46 14.95
CA GLU A 222 -13.17 -30.35 14.15
C GLU A 222 -13.17 -29.01 14.91
N ILE A 223 -13.23 -29.04 16.24
CA ILE A 223 -13.28 -27.83 17.09
C ILE A 223 -12.03 -26.93 16.93
N VAL A 224 -10.93 -27.47 16.44
CA VAL A 224 -9.69 -26.72 16.25
C VAL A 224 -9.73 -25.80 15.04
N PHE A 225 -10.64 -26.04 14.09
CA PHE A 225 -10.82 -25.22 12.88
C PHE A 225 -11.89 -24.14 13.02
N SER A 226 -12.62 -24.11 14.14
CA SER A 226 -13.69 -23.14 14.38
C SER A 226 -13.21 -21.92 15.16
N VAL A 227 -13.44 -20.74 14.59
CA VAL A 227 -13.30 -19.45 15.27
C VAL A 227 -14.38 -19.37 16.36
N THR A 228 -13.98 -18.96 17.55
CA THR A 228 -14.91 -18.92 18.70
C THR A 228 -15.92 -17.79 18.62
N ASP A 229 -17.07 -17.97 19.26
CA ASP A 229 -18.08 -16.93 19.50
C ASP A 229 -17.48 -15.63 20.05
N LYS A 230 -16.51 -15.73 20.99
CA LYS A 230 -15.78 -14.56 21.49
C LYS A 230 -15.06 -13.80 20.39
N ALA A 231 -14.34 -14.51 19.53
CA ALA A 231 -13.58 -13.89 18.44
C ALA A 231 -14.52 -13.31 17.36
N TRP A 232 -15.68 -13.95 17.15
CA TRP A 232 -16.75 -13.42 16.30
C TRP A 232 -17.39 -12.17 16.89
N ALA A 233 -17.73 -12.16 18.18
CA ALA A 233 -18.30 -11.01 18.87
C ALA A 233 -17.37 -9.79 18.81
N ILE A 234 -16.07 -9.99 19.06
CA ILE A 234 -15.07 -8.91 18.93
C ILE A 234 -14.98 -8.42 17.48
N GLY A 235 -14.95 -9.32 16.50
CA GLY A 235 -14.89 -8.94 15.09
C GLY A 235 -16.11 -8.12 14.64
N LYS A 236 -17.32 -8.53 15.06
CA LYS A 236 -18.56 -7.78 14.81
C LYS A 236 -18.56 -6.43 15.51
N GLY A 237 -18.04 -6.37 16.74
CA GLY A 237 -17.84 -5.11 17.47
C GLY A 237 -16.94 -4.11 16.77
N VAL A 238 -15.83 -4.59 16.18
CA VAL A 238 -14.96 -3.76 15.36
C VAL A 238 -15.71 -3.24 14.13
N LEU A 239 -16.45 -4.10 13.42
CA LEU A 239 -17.22 -3.68 12.25
C LEU A 239 -18.29 -2.64 12.61
N GLU A 240 -19.00 -2.83 13.73
CA GLU A 240 -19.95 -1.85 14.28
C GLU A 240 -19.28 -0.52 14.62
N ALA A 241 -18.10 -0.56 15.26
CA ALA A 241 -17.33 0.63 15.57
C ALA A 241 -16.89 1.38 14.30
N ILE A 242 -16.41 0.66 13.27
CA ILE A 242 -16.05 1.26 11.99
C ILE A 242 -17.27 1.96 11.38
N SER A 243 -18.41 1.27 11.27
CA SER A 243 -19.63 1.85 10.70
C SER A 243 -20.07 3.11 11.46
N THR A 244 -20.13 3.02 12.79
CA THR A 244 -20.54 4.14 13.65
C THR A 244 -19.57 5.31 13.56
N LEU A 245 -18.26 5.03 13.55
CA LEU A 245 -17.24 6.07 13.47
C LEU A 245 -17.17 6.67 12.08
N GLN A 246 -17.42 5.92 11.01
CA GLN A 246 -17.56 6.48 9.67
C GLN A 246 -18.76 7.44 9.63
N GLU A 247 -19.94 7.00 10.09
CA GLU A 247 -21.13 7.87 10.20
C GLU A 247 -20.86 9.15 11.02
N LYS A 248 -20.19 9.02 12.18
CA LYS A 248 -19.83 10.18 13.02
C LYS A 248 -18.72 11.04 12.43
N SER A 249 -17.71 10.45 11.79
CA SER A 249 -16.62 11.21 11.17
C SER A 249 -17.12 12.00 9.96
N ILE A 250 -18.19 11.55 9.34
CA ILE A 250 -18.88 12.33 8.32
C ILE A 250 -19.59 13.56 8.92
N SER A 251 -19.93 13.54 10.22
CA SER A 251 -20.46 14.73 10.92
C SER A 251 -19.38 15.74 11.36
N ASP A 252 -18.09 15.39 11.34
CA ASP A 252 -16.94 16.30 11.48
C ASP A 252 -15.83 15.95 10.48
N PRO A 253 -16.01 16.27 9.19
CA PRO A 253 -15.16 15.79 8.10
C PRO A 253 -13.74 16.38 8.11
N LYS A 254 -13.43 17.35 8.98
CA LYS A 254 -12.17 18.10 8.93
C LYS A 254 -10.92 17.22 9.10
N LYS A 255 -10.90 16.30 10.06
CA LYS A 255 -9.73 15.45 10.34
C LYS A 255 -9.51 14.39 9.24
N PHE A 256 -10.60 13.81 8.73
CA PHE A 256 -10.55 12.86 7.61
C PHE A 256 -10.13 13.53 6.31
N ASN A 257 -10.70 14.70 6.01
CA ASN A 257 -10.36 15.48 4.83
C ASN A 257 -8.90 15.94 4.89
N GLN A 258 -8.40 16.33 6.07
CA GLN A 258 -6.99 16.68 6.24
C GLN A 258 -6.05 15.53 5.84
N LEU A 259 -6.28 14.31 6.32
CA LEU A 259 -5.45 13.15 5.93
C LEU A 259 -5.55 12.87 4.41
N ILE A 260 -6.74 13.04 3.83
CA ILE A 260 -6.94 12.88 2.38
C ILE A 260 -6.16 13.95 1.61
N TYR A 261 -6.17 15.20 2.07
CA TYR A 261 -5.40 16.28 1.45
C TYR A 261 -3.89 16.11 1.62
N GLU A 262 -3.42 15.64 2.76
CA GLU A 262 -2.01 15.27 2.96
C GLU A 262 -1.59 14.17 1.99
N LYS A 263 -2.45 13.16 1.77
CA LYS A 263 -2.21 12.13 0.76
C LYS A 263 -2.30 12.68 -0.66
N LEU A 264 -3.23 13.57 -0.96
CA LEU A 264 -3.31 14.23 -2.26
C LEU A 264 -2.00 14.97 -2.55
N GLN A 265 -1.53 15.78 -1.62
CA GLN A 265 -0.30 16.55 -1.75
C GLN A 265 0.92 15.63 -1.91
N ASP A 266 1.10 14.64 -1.04
CA ASP A 266 2.19 13.66 -1.13
C ASP A 266 2.21 12.96 -2.50
N ASN A 267 1.05 12.57 -3.01
CA ASN A 267 0.99 11.88 -4.31
C ASN A 267 1.21 12.83 -5.49
N GLN A 268 0.79 14.09 -5.39
CA GLN A 268 1.12 15.11 -6.39
C GLN A 268 2.62 15.41 -6.43
N GLU A 269 3.27 15.55 -5.27
CA GLU A 269 4.71 15.79 -5.15
C GLU A 269 5.54 14.63 -5.71
N HIS A 270 5.11 13.38 -5.45
CA HIS A 270 5.76 12.17 -5.97
C HIS A 270 5.25 11.74 -7.36
N GLY A 271 4.52 12.61 -8.05
CA GLY A 271 4.22 12.35 -9.45
C GLY A 271 3.28 11.18 -9.71
N ARG A 272 2.38 10.91 -8.77
CA ARG A 272 1.36 9.86 -8.90
C ARG A 272 0.05 10.49 -9.32
N SER A 273 -0.61 9.89 -10.28
CA SER A 273 -1.93 10.33 -10.70
C SER A 273 -3.00 9.86 -9.73
N GLY A 274 -4.07 10.63 -9.62
CA GLY A 274 -5.23 10.23 -8.87
C GLY A 274 -6.47 11.04 -9.23
N ILE A 275 -7.56 10.73 -8.56
CA ILE A 275 -8.84 11.40 -8.70
C ILE A 275 -9.35 11.64 -7.29
N LEU A 276 -9.56 12.91 -6.95
CA LEU A 276 -10.26 13.28 -5.73
C LEU A 276 -11.74 13.37 -6.04
N TYR A 277 -12.52 12.45 -5.49
CA TYR A 277 -13.97 12.55 -5.50
C TYR A 277 -14.44 13.38 -4.31
N THR A 278 -15.37 14.30 -4.54
CA THR A 278 -16.01 15.09 -3.49
C THR A 278 -17.52 14.96 -3.60
N LEU A 279 -18.18 14.56 -2.52
CA LEU A 279 -19.63 14.51 -2.49
C LEU A 279 -20.20 15.92 -2.38
N VAL A 280 -20.84 16.44 -3.44
CA VAL A 280 -21.29 17.84 -3.48
C VAL A 280 -22.75 17.94 -3.04
N GLU A 281 -23.62 17.13 -3.63
CA GLU A 281 -25.05 17.13 -3.32
C GLU A 281 -25.52 15.73 -3.00
N VAL A 282 -26.37 15.65 -1.97
CA VAL A 282 -27.02 14.43 -1.48
C VAL A 282 -28.43 14.78 -1.04
N PRO A 283 -29.34 13.79 -0.99
CA PRO A 283 -30.66 14.00 -0.40
C PRO A 283 -30.59 14.61 0.99
N GLU A 284 -31.61 15.37 1.38
CA GLU A 284 -31.63 16.17 2.61
C GLU A 284 -31.37 15.35 3.89
N HIS A 285 -31.85 14.11 3.91
CA HIS A 285 -31.62 13.15 5.00
C HIS A 285 -30.16 12.66 5.11
N TYR A 286 -29.34 12.92 4.09
CA TYR A 286 -27.90 12.66 4.05
C TYR A 286 -27.07 13.96 3.97
N ALA A 287 -27.64 15.15 4.19
CA ALA A 287 -26.95 16.44 3.98
C ALA A 287 -25.59 16.55 4.72
N ALA A 288 -25.44 15.88 5.87
CA ALA A 288 -24.18 15.82 6.61
C ALA A 288 -23.03 15.16 5.83
N LEU A 289 -23.31 14.36 4.80
CA LEU A 289 -22.31 13.73 3.94
C LEU A 289 -21.70 14.68 2.90
N SER A 290 -22.30 15.84 2.65
CA SER A 290 -21.76 16.82 1.71
C SER A 290 -20.37 17.30 2.16
N GLY A 291 -19.41 17.32 1.24
CA GLY A 291 -18.00 17.61 1.49
C GLY A 291 -17.14 16.40 1.85
N ALA A 292 -17.72 15.19 1.90
CA ALA A 292 -16.94 13.96 2.07
C ALA A 292 -16.04 13.69 0.85
N HIS A 293 -14.82 13.20 1.09
CA HIS A 293 -13.84 12.93 0.04
C HIS A 293 -13.47 11.45 -0.08
N LEU A 294 -13.19 11.05 -1.32
CA LEU A 294 -12.61 9.76 -1.66
C LEU A 294 -11.50 9.98 -2.69
N LEU A 295 -10.26 9.76 -2.30
CA LEU A 295 -9.09 9.85 -3.17
C LEU A 295 -8.75 8.46 -3.72
N VAL A 296 -8.77 8.33 -5.05
CA VAL A 296 -8.37 7.10 -5.76
C VAL A 296 -7.11 7.36 -6.56
N LEU A 297 -6.04 6.61 -6.33
CA LEU A 297 -4.78 6.75 -7.07
C LEU A 297 -4.68 5.76 -8.23
N GLN A 298 -3.98 6.16 -9.28
CA GLN A 298 -3.58 5.29 -10.39
C GLN A 298 -2.64 4.21 -9.84
N GLY A 299 -3.11 2.96 -9.81
CA GLY A 299 -2.48 1.86 -9.08
C GLY A 299 -3.38 1.20 -8.03
N GLY A 300 -4.59 1.75 -7.81
CA GLY A 300 -5.66 1.09 -7.06
C GLY A 300 -5.73 1.41 -5.56
N TRP A 301 -4.91 2.35 -5.09
CA TRP A 301 -4.97 2.87 -3.73
C TRP A 301 -6.18 3.76 -3.55
N VAL A 302 -6.82 3.68 -2.38
CA VAL A 302 -8.04 4.43 -2.08
C VAL A 302 -7.96 4.96 -0.64
N TYR A 303 -8.24 6.25 -0.47
CA TYR A 303 -8.28 6.93 0.82
C TYR A 303 -9.61 7.67 0.99
N GLY A 304 -10.17 7.69 2.20
CA GLY A 304 -11.44 8.35 2.46
C GLY A 304 -12.67 7.50 2.14
N THR A 305 -13.83 8.13 2.16
CA THR A 305 -15.15 7.55 1.87
C THR A 305 -16.12 8.67 1.52
N LEU A 306 -17.04 8.41 0.60
CA LEU A 306 -18.20 9.26 0.30
C LEU A 306 -19.42 8.91 1.18
N GLY A 307 -19.21 8.12 2.24
CA GLY A 307 -20.20 7.81 3.25
C GLY A 307 -21.01 6.53 3.02
N SER A 308 -20.76 5.80 1.93
CA SER A 308 -21.31 4.44 1.78
C SER A 308 -20.44 3.57 0.89
N TYR A 309 -20.35 2.28 1.25
CA TYR A 309 -19.59 1.28 0.50
C TYR A 309 -20.02 1.17 -0.98
N SER A 310 -21.33 1.23 -1.25
CA SER A 310 -21.85 1.10 -2.61
C SER A 310 -21.50 2.30 -3.50
N LEU A 311 -21.51 3.51 -2.93
CA LEU A 311 -21.08 4.73 -3.62
C LEU A 311 -19.56 4.71 -3.86
N ASP A 312 -18.78 4.38 -2.83
CA ASP A 312 -17.32 4.30 -2.92
C ASP A 312 -16.91 3.30 -4.02
N HIS A 313 -17.50 2.11 -4.02
CA HIS A 313 -17.21 1.09 -5.03
C HIS A 313 -17.53 1.56 -6.45
N LYS A 314 -18.68 2.24 -6.65
CA LYS A 314 -19.05 2.80 -7.96
C LYS A 314 -18.03 3.83 -8.44
N MET A 315 -17.54 4.70 -7.55
CA MET A 315 -16.54 5.72 -7.90
C MET A 315 -15.16 5.12 -8.15
N ILE A 316 -14.76 4.11 -7.36
CA ILE A 316 -13.52 3.35 -7.62
C ILE A 316 -13.59 2.67 -9.00
N ASP A 317 -14.70 2.07 -9.39
CA ASP A 317 -14.84 1.51 -10.74
C ASP A 317 -14.83 2.58 -11.83
N ARG A 318 -15.50 3.72 -11.59
CA ARG A 318 -15.50 4.86 -12.51
C ARG A 318 -14.10 5.44 -12.73
N SER A 319 -13.24 5.41 -11.71
CA SER A 319 -11.84 5.89 -11.82
C SER A 319 -11.06 5.19 -12.94
N LYS A 320 -11.35 3.90 -13.21
CA LYS A 320 -10.68 3.13 -14.28
C LYS A 320 -10.91 3.74 -15.66
N THR A 321 -12.11 4.26 -15.90
CA THR A 321 -12.46 4.95 -17.15
C THR A 321 -11.82 6.32 -17.24
N LEU A 322 -11.76 7.06 -16.13
CA LEU A 322 -11.11 8.39 -16.10
C LEU A 322 -9.60 8.27 -16.32
N PHE A 323 -8.94 7.27 -15.72
CA PHE A 323 -7.51 7.02 -15.95
C PHE A 323 -7.16 6.57 -17.37
N SER A 324 -8.13 6.12 -18.18
CA SER A 324 -7.89 5.76 -19.58
C SER A 324 -8.11 6.92 -20.57
N GLN A 325 -8.58 8.08 -20.10
CA GLN A 325 -8.74 9.28 -20.91
C GLN A 325 -7.39 9.99 -21.09
N LEU A 326 -7.20 10.64 -22.25
CA LEU A 326 -5.99 11.42 -22.54
C LEU A 326 -5.90 12.69 -21.69
N GLU A 327 -7.04 13.36 -21.48
CA GLU A 327 -7.16 14.59 -20.69
C GLU A 327 -8.42 14.51 -19.81
N PRO A 328 -8.37 13.75 -18.69
CA PRO A 328 -9.46 13.75 -17.72
C PRO A 328 -9.58 15.15 -17.12
N ALA A 329 -10.79 15.69 -17.12
CA ALA A 329 -11.10 17.03 -16.63
C ALA A 329 -11.96 16.95 -15.37
N THR A 330 -11.92 18.01 -14.57
CA THR A 330 -12.84 18.19 -13.45
C THR A 330 -14.28 18.19 -13.96
N ASP A 331 -15.13 17.32 -13.42
CA ASP A 331 -16.54 17.19 -13.83
C ASP A 331 -17.44 16.83 -12.65
N LEU A 332 -18.75 17.00 -12.81
CA LEU A 332 -19.76 16.65 -11.81
C LEU A 332 -20.61 15.48 -12.32
N THR A 333 -20.46 14.32 -11.70
CA THR A 333 -21.20 13.11 -12.08
C THR A 333 -22.39 12.84 -11.15
N GLN A 334 -23.45 12.26 -11.70
CA GLN A 334 -24.64 11.83 -10.95
C GLN A 334 -24.60 10.33 -10.71
N VAL A 335 -24.79 9.93 -9.47
CA VAL A 335 -24.71 8.52 -9.06
C VAL A 335 -25.98 8.13 -8.32
N LYS A 336 -26.64 7.07 -8.80
CA LYS A 336 -27.75 6.47 -8.06
C LYS A 336 -27.26 5.86 -6.75
N LEU A 337 -27.85 6.28 -5.65
CA LEU A 337 -27.71 5.68 -4.33
C LEU A 337 -28.74 4.56 -4.19
N CYS A 338 -28.30 3.40 -3.69
CA CYS A 338 -29.22 2.35 -3.24
C CYS A 338 -29.03 2.25 -1.73
N LEU A 339 -29.74 3.10 -0.99
CA LEU A 339 -29.72 3.12 0.46
C LEU A 339 -31.14 2.85 0.94
N GLN A 340 -31.35 1.71 1.60
CA GLN A 340 -32.60 1.36 2.29
C GLN A 340 -33.88 1.59 1.46
N ASP A 341 -33.92 1.02 0.25
CA ASP A 341 -35.09 0.97 -0.65
C ASP A 341 -35.56 2.30 -1.29
N ASP A 342 -34.81 3.40 -1.15
CA ASP A 342 -35.09 4.68 -1.83
C ASP A 342 -34.10 4.93 -3.00
N GLU A 343 -34.62 5.15 -4.22
CA GLU A 343 -33.79 5.50 -5.39
C GLU A 343 -33.46 7.01 -5.35
N SER A 344 -32.42 7.33 -4.59
CA SER A 344 -31.88 8.69 -4.51
C SER A 344 -30.73 8.93 -5.49
N VAL A 345 -30.46 10.20 -5.82
CA VAL A 345 -29.30 10.59 -6.65
C VAL A 345 -28.36 11.47 -5.84
N ALA A 346 -27.07 11.15 -5.87
CA ALA A 346 -25.99 12.00 -5.37
C ALA A 346 -25.25 12.67 -6.53
N LYS A 347 -24.70 13.86 -6.31
CA LYS A 347 -23.73 14.50 -7.21
C LYS A 347 -22.34 14.42 -6.59
N VAL A 348 -21.40 13.87 -7.35
CA VAL A 348 -20.01 13.70 -6.96
C VAL A 348 -19.15 14.51 -7.93
N LEU A 349 -18.37 15.45 -7.40
CA LEU A 349 -17.32 16.13 -8.15
C LEU A 349 -16.16 15.18 -8.32
N GLU A 350 -15.69 15.04 -9.54
CA GLU A 350 -14.53 14.25 -9.92
C GLU A 350 -13.42 15.23 -10.26
N ASP A 351 -12.36 15.26 -9.46
CA ASP A 351 -11.24 16.17 -9.66
C ASP A 351 -9.96 15.35 -9.95
N PRO A 352 -9.75 14.96 -11.22
CA PRO A 352 -8.56 14.22 -11.62
C PRO A 352 -7.33 15.13 -11.54
N PHE A 353 -6.28 14.65 -10.87
CA PHE A 353 -4.97 15.26 -10.93
C PHE A 353 -4.02 14.28 -11.63
N LEU A 354 -3.51 14.73 -12.77
CA LEU A 354 -2.43 14.07 -13.45
C LEU A 354 -1.14 14.81 -13.11
N PRO A 355 -0.09 14.11 -12.70
CA PRO A 355 1.19 14.73 -12.46
C PRO A 355 1.69 15.25 -13.81
N GLN A 356 1.96 16.55 -13.88
CA GLN A 356 2.43 17.16 -15.13
C GLN A 356 3.83 16.64 -15.44
N LYS A 357 3.91 15.75 -16.44
CA LYS A 357 5.19 15.25 -16.93
C LYS A 357 5.97 16.41 -17.51
N LYS A 358 7.19 16.63 -17.05
CA LYS A 358 8.07 17.67 -17.59
C LYS A 358 9.13 17.04 -18.46
N LEU A 359 9.39 17.63 -19.63
CA LEU A 359 10.50 17.25 -20.49
C LEU A 359 11.40 18.46 -20.70
N ILE A 360 12.58 18.43 -20.10
CA ILE A 360 13.63 19.43 -20.30
C ILE A 360 14.54 18.95 -21.42
N ILE A 361 14.69 19.76 -22.47
CA ILE A 361 15.49 19.46 -23.65
C ILE A 361 16.63 20.47 -23.73
N PHE A 362 17.85 20.01 -23.52
CA PHE A 362 19.07 20.79 -23.74
C PHE A 362 19.52 20.63 -25.18
N GLY A 363 19.40 21.71 -25.95
CA GLY A 363 19.63 21.77 -27.38
C GLY A 363 18.33 22.03 -28.16
N ALA A 364 18.36 23.01 -29.06
CA ALA A 364 17.25 23.43 -29.93
C ALA A 364 17.46 23.01 -31.41
N GLY A 365 18.23 21.93 -31.63
CA GLY A 365 18.47 21.34 -32.94
C GLY A 365 17.22 20.76 -33.60
N HIS A 366 17.37 20.15 -34.78
CA HIS A 366 16.23 19.59 -35.53
C HIS A 366 15.50 18.46 -34.79
N VAL A 367 16.23 17.60 -34.06
CA VAL A 367 15.64 16.50 -33.26
C VAL A 367 14.67 17.07 -32.23
N SER A 368 15.04 18.17 -31.57
CA SER A 368 14.23 18.80 -30.52
C SER A 368 12.89 19.31 -31.03
N VAL A 369 12.81 19.77 -32.29
CA VAL A 369 11.54 20.25 -32.87
C VAL A 369 10.52 19.13 -32.94
N SER A 370 10.91 17.99 -33.52
CA SER A 370 10.06 16.80 -33.62
C SER A 370 9.75 16.21 -32.25
N LEU A 371 10.73 16.21 -31.34
CA LEU A 371 10.54 15.68 -29.99
C LEU A 371 9.54 16.53 -29.18
N VAL A 372 9.59 17.86 -29.28
CA VAL A 372 8.62 18.75 -28.62
C VAL A 372 7.20 18.48 -29.11
N GLU A 373 7.02 18.24 -30.41
CA GLU A 373 5.71 17.96 -30.98
C GLU A 373 5.14 16.63 -30.47
N MET A 374 5.93 15.55 -30.52
CA MET A 374 5.51 14.24 -30.00
C MET A 374 5.28 14.26 -28.49
N ALA A 375 6.16 14.91 -27.74
CA ALA A 375 6.04 15.01 -26.29
C ALA A 375 4.80 15.84 -25.89
N SER A 376 4.50 16.92 -26.61
CA SER A 376 3.27 17.70 -26.38
C SER A 376 2.00 16.86 -26.61
N LEU A 377 1.98 15.98 -27.61
CA LEU A 377 0.85 15.06 -27.85
C LEU A 377 0.66 14.04 -26.72
N LEU A 378 1.74 13.70 -26.01
CA LEU A 378 1.73 12.78 -24.87
C LEU A 378 1.56 13.49 -23.52
N GLY A 379 1.25 14.80 -23.53
CA GLY A 379 0.97 15.58 -22.33
C GLY A 379 2.21 16.09 -21.58
N TYR A 380 3.41 16.06 -22.17
CA TYR A 380 4.59 16.64 -21.52
C TYR A 380 4.60 18.17 -21.63
N GLN A 381 4.86 18.84 -20.51
CA GLN A 381 5.29 20.22 -20.50
C GLN A 381 6.76 20.31 -20.89
N THR A 382 7.01 20.81 -22.11
CA THR A 382 8.35 20.86 -22.68
C THR A 382 9.04 22.18 -22.37
N VAL A 383 10.27 22.09 -21.87
CA VAL A 383 11.18 23.22 -21.67
C VAL A 383 12.36 23.03 -22.63
N VAL A 384 12.55 23.94 -23.58
CA VAL A 384 13.69 23.89 -24.51
C VAL A 384 14.72 24.93 -24.09
N VAL A 385 15.97 24.50 -23.97
CA VAL A 385 17.11 25.32 -23.55
C VAL A 385 18.18 25.29 -24.63
N ASP A 386 18.63 26.44 -25.12
CA ASP A 386 19.77 26.56 -26.03
C ASP A 386 20.39 27.96 -25.93
N ASP A 387 21.69 28.07 -26.13
CA ASP A 387 22.43 29.34 -26.08
C ASP A 387 22.31 30.16 -27.38
N ARG A 388 21.76 29.57 -28.46
CA ARG A 388 21.60 30.21 -29.77
C ARG A 388 20.23 30.86 -29.93
N GLN A 389 20.22 32.20 -29.89
CA GLN A 389 19.02 33.04 -30.00
C GLN A 389 18.19 32.80 -31.27
N ASP A 390 18.83 32.44 -32.39
CA ASP A 390 18.17 32.16 -33.67
C ASP A 390 17.35 30.86 -33.66
N LEU A 391 17.68 29.92 -32.78
CA LEU A 391 16.94 28.67 -32.64
C LEU A 391 15.80 28.76 -31.62
N ILE A 392 15.89 29.66 -30.64
CA ILE A 392 14.87 29.81 -29.62
C ILE A 392 13.78 30.79 -30.07
N SER A 393 12.70 30.26 -30.65
CA SER A 393 11.52 31.05 -31.01
C SER A 393 10.22 30.24 -30.93
N LYS A 394 9.10 30.92 -30.63
CA LYS A 394 7.76 30.30 -30.69
C LYS A 394 7.35 29.87 -32.10
N ALA A 395 7.89 30.49 -33.14
CA ALA A 395 7.67 30.07 -34.52
C ALA A 395 8.28 28.68 -34.80
N ARG A 396 9.47 28.40 -34.25
CA ARG A 396 10.13 27.09 -34.37
C ARG A 396 9.54 26.04 -33.42
N PHE A 397 9.15 26.47 -32.21
CA PHE A 397 8.60 25.59 -31.17
C PHE A 397 7.21 26.05 -30.72
N PRO A 398 6.18 25.94 -31.57
CA PRO A 398 4.83 26.42 -31.25
C PRO A 398 4.18 25.68 -30.09
N LYS A 399 4.58 24.42 -29.87
CA LYS A 399 4.07 23.54 -28.80
C LYS A 399 4.94 23.53 -27.53
N ALA A 400 6.08 24.22 -27.52
CA ALA A 400 6.91 24.26 -26.33
C ALA A 400 6.22 25.05 -25.21
N HIS A 401 6.19 24.50 -24.01
CA HIS A 401 5.62 25.18 -22.84
C HIS A 401 6.50 26.38 -22.46
N ARG A 402 7.81 26.15 -22.30
CA ARG A 402 8.81 27.19 -21.97
C ARG A 402 10.01 27.13 -22.90
N LEU A 403 10.54 28.29 -23.25
CA LEU A 403 11.72 28.47 -24.07
C LEU A 403 12.74 29.31 -23.29
N ILE A 404 13.96 28.81 -23.14
CA ILE A 404 15.04 29.48 -22.41
C ILE A 404 16.20 29.67 -23.38
N CYS A 405 16.56 30.94 -23.62
CA CYS A 405 17.76 31.28 -24.37
C CYS A 405 18.83 31.78 -23.39
N ALA A 406 19.78 30.93 -23.04
CA ALA A 406 20.85 31.22 -22.10
C ALA A 406 22.02 30.24 -22.28
N PRO A 407 23.25 30.62 -21.90
CA PRO A 407 24.37 29.69 -21.78
C PRO A 407 24.02 28.51 -20.86
N PHE A 408 24.40 27.29 -21.24
CA PHE A 408 24.07 26.09 -20.48
C PHE A 408 24.62 26.13 -19.04
N GLU A 409 25.77 26.77 -18.85
CA GLU A 409 26.44 26.98 -17.56
C GLU A 409 25.59 27.83 -16.59
N GLU A 410 24.82 28.78 -17.11
CA GLU A 410 24.03 29.72 -16.31
C GLU A 410 22.63 29.19 -15.96
N VAL A 411 22.15 28.20 -16.72
CA VAL A 411 20.82 27.61 -16.53
C VAL A 411 20.75 26.78 -15.26
N PHE A 412 21.81 26.06 -14.89
CA PHE A 412 21.86 25.17 -13.71
C PHE A 412 22.07 25.93 -12.39
N ASN A 413 21.17 26.87 -12.08
CA ASN A 413 21.10 27.52 -10.77
C ASN A 413 20.21 26.75 -9.78
N ASP A 414 20.21 27.14 -8.50
CA ASP A 414 19.45 26.44 -7.45
C ASP A 414 17.96 26.32 -7.77
N GLU A 415 17.34 27.38 -8.31
CA GLU A 415 15.92 27.40 -8.68
C GLU A 415 15.61 26.40 -9.80
N PHE A 416 16.41 26.41 -10.87
CA PHE A 416 16.24 25.49 -11.98
C PHE A 416 16.51 24.04 -11.57
N ASN A 417 17.50 23.80 -10.70
CA ASN A 417 17.81 22.45 -10.22
C ASN A 417 16.67 21.87 -9.36
N LEU A 418 15.97 22.71 -8.58
CA LEU A 418 14.77 22.31 -7.84
C LEU A 418 13.61 21.92 -8.76
N GLU A 419 13.59 22.38 -10.01
CA GLU A 419 12.58 21.98 -10.99
C GLU A 419 12.77 20.55 -11.54
N ILE A 420 13.95 19.94 -11.37
CA ILE A 420 14.29 18.62 -11.90
C ILE A 420 13.99 17.54 -10.85
N ASN A 421 12.74 17.08 -10.83
CA ASN A 421 12.22 16.09 -9.88
C ASN A 421 11.90 14.73 -10.53
N GLU A 422 11.27 13.83 -9.77
CA GLU A 422 10.87 12.48 -10.20
C GLU A 422 9.86 12.45 -11.36
N MET A 423 9.27 13.59 -11.75
CA MET A 423 8.39 13.72 -12.93
C MET A 423 9.07 14.37 -14.13
N THR A 424 10.37 14.63 -14.02
CA THR A 424 11.14 15.33 -15.03
C THR A 424 11.98 14.35 -15.83
N SER A 425 11.79 14.35 -17.14
CA SER A 425 12.69 13.74 -18.10
C SER A 425 13.66 14.79 -18.63
N VAL A 426 14.93 14.44 -18.71
CA VAL A 426 16.00 15.28 -19.25
C VAL A 426 16.54 14.65 -20.53
N VAL A 427 16.53 15.40 -21.62
CA VAL A 427 17.07 15.01 -22.92
C VAL A 427 18.17 15.96 -23.32
N ILE A 428 19.37 15.42 -23.51
CA ILE A 428 20.58 16.17 -23.86
C ILE A 428 20.90 15.90 -25.33
N VAL A 429 20.59 16.88 -26.19
CA VAL A 429 20.71 16.87 -27.65
C VAL A 429 21.40 18.15 -28.13
N THR A 430 22.50 18.52 -27.48
CA THR A 430 23.19 19.81 -27.72
C THR A 430 23.99 19.80 -29.02
N ARG A 431 24.69 20.92 -29.29
CA ARG A 431 25.53 21.10 -30.49
C ARG A 431 26.91 20.41 -30.45
N GLY A 432 27.24 19.64 -29.40
CA GLY A 432 28.51 18.88 -29.38
C GLY A 432 29.01 18.43 -28.00
N HIS A 433 30.22 17.84 -28.02
CA HIS A 433 30.84 17.09 -26.91
C HIS A 433 30.89 17.86 -25.58
N GLU A 434 31.32 19.11 -25.59
CA GLU A 434 31.53 19.90 -24.37
C GLU A 434 30.21 20.19 -23.63
N TYR A 435 29.19 20.66 -24.36
CA TYR A 435 27.89 20.98 -23.78
C TYR A 435 27.10 19.73 -23.38
N ASP A 436 27.24 18.61 -24.11
CA ASP A 436 26.64 17.34 -23.71
C ASP A 436 27.19 16.87 -22.35
N LEU A 437 28.51 16.97 -22.16
CA LEU A 437 29.16 16.62 -20.89
C LEU A 437 28.74 17.58 -19.77
N LEU A 438 28.70 18.88 -20.03
CA LEU A 438 28.26 19.89 -19.06
C LEU A 438 26.83 19.63 -18.57
N CYS A 439 25.89 19.46 -19.49
CA CYS A 439 24.49 19.21 -19.14
C CYS A 439 24.34 17.88 -18.40
N LEU A 440 25.07 16.84 -18.81
CA LEU A 440 25.03 15.54 -18.14
C LEU A 440 25.58 15.64 -16.72
N ARG A 441 26.73 16.30 -16.54
CA ARG A 441 27.36 16.51 -15.22
C ARG A 441 26.40 17.16 -14.23
N ASN A 442 25.68 18.19 -14.66
CA ASN A 442 24.75 18.91 -13.78
C ASN A 442 23.42 18.17 -13.58
N SER A 443 23.00 17.32 -14.52
CA SER A 443 21.71 16.61 -14.44
C SER A 443 21.80 15.24 -13.77
N ILE A 444 22.96 14.58 -13.78
CA ILE A 444 23.09 13.15 -13.40
C ILE A 444 22.76 12.85 -11.93
N CYS A 445 22.99 13.82 -11.05
CA CYS A 445 22.69 13.69 -9.62
C CYS A 445 21.26 14.13 -9.26
N SER A 446 20.48 14.59 -10.24
CA SER A 446 19.08 14.98 -10.02
C SER A 446 18.16 13.77 -9.79
N GLN A 447 16.93 14.09 -9.39
CA GLN A 447 15.85 13.13 -9.21
C GLN A 447 15.11 12.80 -10.51
N ALA A 448 15.58 13.27 -11.68
CA ALA A 448 14.96 12.99 -12.97
C ALA A 448 14.65 11.49 -13.17
N CYS A 449 13.43 11.19 -13.62
CA CYS A 449 13.00 9.81 -13.92
C CYS A 449 13.68 9.25 -15.17
N TYR A 450 14.15 10.12 -16.06
CA TYR A 450 14.86 9.77 -17.26
C TYR A 450 15.94 10.80 -17.55
N ILE A 451 17.15 10.33 -17.87
CA ILE A 451 18.25 11.18 -18.36
C ILE A 451 18.79 10.51 -19.62
N GLY A 452 18.57 11.15 -20.75
CA GLY A 452 19.03 10.67 -22.04
C GLY A 452 20.09 11.59 -22.64
N MET A 453 21.17 11.04 -23.18
CA MET A 453 22.20 11.82 -23.86
C MET A 453 22.45 11.27 -25.27
N ILE A 454 22.34 12.15 -26.27
CA ILE A 454 22.63 11.79 -27.65
C ILE A 454 24.11 11.52 -27.85
N GLY A 455 24.45 10.52 -28.68
CA GLY A 455 25.82 10.36 -29.13
C GLY A 455 26.18 9.00 -29.68
N SER A 456 27.29 8.94 -30.41
CA SER A 456 27.93 7.68 -30.78
C SER A 456 28.46 6.95 -29.54
N ARG A 457 28.59 5.62 -29.62
CA ARG A 457 29.16 4.81 -28.54
C ARG A 457 30.53 5.32 -28.06
N THR A 458 31.36 5.78 -28.99
CA THR A 458 32.67 6.38 -28.67
C THR A 458 32.52 7.65 -27.83
N LYS A 459 31.61 8.56 -28.22
CA LYS A 459 31.35 9.80 -27.47
C LYS A 459 30.84 9.50 -26.06
N VAL A 460 29.91 8.55 -25.93
CA VAL A 460 29.35 8.14 -24.64
C VAL A 460 30.46 7.61 -23.73
N ASN A 461 31.34 6.73 -24.24
CA ASN A 461 32.45 6.18 -23.47
C ASN A 461 33.41 7.27 -22.98
N THR A 462 33.74 8.26 -23.82
CA THR A 462 34.60 9.39 -23.42
C THR A 462 33.96 10.19 -22.29
N ASN A 463 32.69 10.60 -22.44
CA ASN A 463 32.00 11.39 -21.42
C ASN A 463 31.87 10.62 -20.10
N PHE A 464 31.56 9.33 -20.14
CA PHE A 464 31.42 8.51 -18.95
C PHE A 464 32.77 8.30 -18.24
N SER A 465 33.87 8.19 -19.00
CA SER A 465 35.22 8.08 -18.41
C SER A 465 35.59 9.34 -17.64
N ILE A 466 35.32 10.52 -18.22
CA ILE A 466 35.57 11.81 -17.54
C ILE A 466 34.75 11.92 -16.25
N LEU A 467 33.45 11.57 -16.28
CA LEU A 467 32.59 11.64 -15.10
C LEU A 467 33.01 10.65 -14.00
N LEU A 468 33.50 9.46 -14.37
CA LEU A 468 34.06 8.50 -13.42
C LEU A 468 35.33 9.06 -12.74
N GLU A 469 36.21 9.70 -13.50
CA GLU A 469 37.41 10.36 -12.98
C GLU A 469 37.05 11.54 -12.04
N GLU A 470 35.95 12.24 -12.31
CA GLU A 470 35.38 13.28 -11.44
C GLU A 470 34.67 12.73 -10.19
N GLY A 471 34.59 11.41 -10.03
CA GLY A 471 34.03 10.75 -8.83
C GLY A 471 32.54 10.42 -8.91
N ILE A 472 31.89 10.58 -10.07
CA ILE A 472 30.51 10.13 -10.26
C ILE A 472 30.45 8.60 -10.21
N SER A 473 29.55 8.06 -9.38
CA SER A 473 29.43 6.61 -9.22
C SER A 473 28.95 5.92 -10.50
N LYS A 474 29.41 4.69 -10.72
CA LYS A 474 28.91 3.82 -11.81
C LYS A 474 27.38 3.66 -11.77
N LYS A 475 26.80 3.55 -10.57
CA LYS A 475 25.35 3.44 -10.37
C LYS A 475 24.59 4.66 -10.90
N ALA A 476 25.16 5.86 -10.79
CA ALA A 476 24.56 7.08 -11.33
C ALA A 476 24.62 7.08 -12.86
N LEU A 477 25.74 6.64 -13.46
CA LEU A 477 25.90 6.52 -14.91
C LEU A 477 24.99 5.44 -15.52
N GLU A 478 24.74 4.34 -14.80
CA GLU A 478 23.81 3.28 -15.23
C GLU A 478 22.36 3.76 -15.39
N ARG A 479 21.99 4.90 -14.79
CA ARG A 479 20.67 5.53 -14.99
C ARG A 479 20.56 6.30 -16.32
N VAL A 480 21.68 6.57 -16.99
CA VAL A 480 21.73 7.43 -18.18
C VAL A 480 21.51 6.60 -19.44
N ALA A 481 20.48 6.94 -20.21
CA ALA A 481 20.23 6.35 -21.52
C ALA A 481 21.17 7.00 -22.56
N ALA A 482 22.31 6.36 -22.80
CA ALA A 482 23.33 6.82 -23.74
C ALA A 482 23.97 5.63 -24.49
N PRO A 483 23.86 5.54 -25.84
CA PRO A 483 23.11 6.41 -26.73
C PRO A 483 21.61 6.46 -26.40
N ILE A 484 21.03 7.64 -26.54
CA ILE A 484 19.61 7.87 -26.26
C ILE A 484 18.69 7.16 -27.26
N GLY A 485 17.49 6.75 -26.80
CA GLY A 485 16.43 6.19 -27.63
C GLY A 485 16.49 4.68 -27.84
N LEU A 486 15.40 4.11 -28.37
CA LEU A 486 15.35 2.71 -28.80
C LEU A 486 16.10 2.49 -30.11
N ASP A 487 16.60 1.28 -30.34
CA ASP A 487 17.25 0.92 -31.61
C ASP A 487 16.20 0.67 -32.70
N LEU A 488 15.73 1.77 -33.32
CA LEU A 488 14.78 1.75 -34.44
C LEU A 488 15.48 1.84 -35.81
N GLY A 489 16.81 1.98 -35.84
CA GLY A 489 17.63 2.10 -37.06
C GLY A 489 17.51 3.43 -37.83
N GLY A 490 16.66 4.35 -37.38
CA GLY A 490 16.42 5.65 -38.02
C GLY A 490 17.57 6.64 -37.87
N GLN A 491 17.70 7.55 -38.85
CA GLN A 491 18.74 8.60 -38.87
C GLN A 491 18.16 10.00 -39.05
N LYS A 492 16.89 10.11 -39.46
CA LYS A 492 16.24 11.42 -39.59
C LYS A 492 15.90 11.99 -38.22
N PRO A 493 15.88 13.33 -38.05
CA PRO A 493 15.52 13.96 -36.78
C PRO A 493 14.20 13.46 -36.17
N GLU A 494 13.20 13.22 -37.01
CA GLU A 494 11.88 12.71 -36.61
C GLU A 494 11.95 11.26 -36.11
N GLU A 495 12.77 10.41 -36.76
CA GLU A 495 12.96 9.01 -36.37
C GLU A 495 13.75 8.90 -35.06
N ILE A 496 14.74 9.78 -34.87
CA ILE A 496 15.50 9.89 -33.62
C ILE A 496 14.58 10.40 -32.50
N ALA A 497 13.77 11.43 -32.75
CA ALA A 497 12.79 11.91 -31.78
C ALA A 497 11.79 10.81 -31.38
N LEU A 498 11.30 10.05 -32.37
CA LEU A 498 10.42 8.91 -32.13
C LEU A 498 11.10 7.83 -31.27
N SER A 499 12.38 7.54 -31.52
CA SER A 499 13.11 6.54 -30.73
C SER A 499 13.32 6.98 -29.29
N ILE A 500 13.57 8.28 -29.06
CA ILE A 500 13.71 8.88 -27.73
C ILE A 500 12.38 8.80 -26.97
N ILE A 501 11.30 9.33 -27.55
CA ILE A 501 10.00 9.38 -26.87
C ILE A 501 9.44 7.97 -26.63
N ALA A 502 9.68 7.02 -27.55
CA ALA A 502 9.31 5.62 -27.36
C ALA A 502 10.08 4.96 -26.20
N GLN A 503 11.37 5.27 -26.04
CA GLN A 503 12.15 4.78 -24.90
C GLN A 503 11.63 5.36 -23.58
N MET A 504 11.33 6.67 -23.53
CA MET A 504 10.75 7.32 -22.35
C MET A 504 9.43 6.65 -21.95
N VAL A 505 8.49 6.51 -22.88
CA VAL A 505 7.19 5.86 -22.63
C VAL A 505 7.36 4.41 -22.18
N ALA A 506 8.29 3.66 -22.79
CA ALA A 506 8.54 2.28 -22.37
C ALA A 506 9.01 2.20 -20.91
N LEU A 507 9.98 3.04 -20.52
CA LEU A 507 10.52 3.08 -19.16
C LEU A 507 9.47 3.52 -18.13
N GLU A 508 8.65 4.53 -18.45
CA GLU A 508 7.53 4.95 -17.61
C GLU A 508 6.54 3.81 -17.33
N ASN A 509 6.36 2.91 -18.29
CA ASN A 509 5.49 1.74 -18.15
C ASN A 509 6.22 0.49 -17.63
N GLY A 510 7.49 0.61 -17.19
CA GLY A 510 8.31 -0.52 -16.72
C GLY A 510 8.59 -1.55 -17.81
N ARG A 511 8.65 -1.14 -19.07
CA ARG A 511 8.89 -1.98 -20.25
C ARG A 511 10.20 -1.61 -20.93
N THR A 512 10.65 -2.48 -21.83
CA THR A 512 11.90 -2.32 -22.59
C THR A 512 11.70 -1.85 -24.03
N GLY A 513 10.46 -1.78 -24.52
CA GLY A 513 10.14 -1.44 -25.91
C GLY A 513 10.38 -2.59 -26.92
N THR A 514 10.64 -3.83 -26.47
CA THR A 514 10.72 -4.99 -27.39
C THR A 514 9.36 -5.31 -27.99
N SER A 515 9.35 -5.91 -29.20
CA SER A 515 8.12 -6.40 -29.85
C SER A 515 7.25 -7.24 -28.91
N LEU A 516 5.93 -6.97 -28.92
CA LEU A 516 4.93 -7.77 -28.21
C LEU A 516 4.75 -9.16 -28.84
N VAL A 517 5.02 -9.28 -30.15
CA VAL A 517 4.99 -10.55 -30.87
C VAL A 517 6.43 -11.04 -31.00
N ARG A 518 6.76 -12.14 -30.31
CA ARG A 518 8.09 -12.76 -30.32
C ARG A 518 8.14 -14.03 -31.17
N SER A 519 7.05 -14.81 -31.20
CA SER A 519 6.80 -15.93 -32.11
C SER A 519 5.32 -16.33 -32.08
N ILE A 520 4.87 -17.17 -33.02
CA ILE A 520 3.51 -17.75 -32.96
C ILE A 520 3.39 -18.73 -31.78
N ASP A 521 4.49 -19.40 -31.41
CA ASP A 521 4.55 -20.32 -30.28
C ASP A 521 4.37 -19.57 -28.94
N ASP A 522 4.92 -18.35 -28.82
CA ASP A 522 4.70 -17.48 -27.65
C ASP A 522 3.24 -17.05 -27.52
N LEU A 523 2.57 -16.76 -28.65
CA LEU A 523 1.16 -16.37 -28.67
C LEU A 523 0.25 -17.55 -28.30
N LEU A 524 0.57 -18.77 -28.75
CA LEU A 524 -0.21 -19.97 -28.49
C LEU A 524 0.02 -20.56 -27.09
N CYS A 525 1.21 -20.38 -26.50
CA CYS A 525 1.49 -20.82 -25.12
C CYS A 525 0.71 -20.05 -24.05
N GLN A 526 0.33 -18.79 -24.30
CA GLN A 526 -0.45 -18.00 -23.33
C GLN A 526 -1.91 -18.45 -23.21
N GLN A 527 -2.49 -19.11 -24.24
CA GLN A 527 -3.85 -19.66 -24.17
C GLN A 527 -3.97 -20.94 -23.34
N ALA A 528 -2.87 -21.61 -22.99
CA ALA A 528 -2.89 -22.83 -22.18
C ALA A 528 -2.81 -22.58 -20.66
N LYS A 529 -2.82 -21.31 -20.21
CA LYS A 529 -2.71 -20.90 -18.80
C LYS A 529 -3.85 -20.00 -18.29
N LEU A 530 -4.92 -19.84 -19.07
CA LEU A 530 -6.21 -19.30 -18.63
C LEU A 530 -7.22 -20.44 -18.60
#